data_AF-A0A3C1S5H2-F1
#
_entry.id   AF-A0A3C1S5H2-F1
#
_cell.length_a   1.000
_cell.length_b   1.000
_cell.length_c   1.000
_cell.angle_alpha   90.00
_cell.angle_beta   90.00
_cell.angle_gamma   90.00
#
_symmetry.space_group_name_H-M   'P 1'
#
loop_
_entity.id
_entity.type
_entity.pdbx_description
1 polymer ?
#
loop_
_entity_poly.entity_id
_entity_poly.type
_entity_poly.pdbx_seq_one_letter_code
_entity_poly.pdbx_strand_id
1 'polypeptide(L)'
;IPLFSGFLTTYQVQEYEANLKVLNANEELLRQSILLDIQQAYLNLREAEERISNTQLTVKQAQENLDLVNGRYMAGIGNPIEVTDAQVSYSNAKTSYNQALYDYKIAQASIVKAMGEK
;
A
#
# COMPACT_ATOMS: atom_id res chain seq x y z
N ILE A 1 53.64 -11.06 37.76
CA ILE A 1 52.34 -11.41 37.14
C ILE A 1 51.35 -11.63 38.28
N PRO A 2 50.32 -10.80 38.45
CA PRO A 2 49.32 -11.01 39.49
C PRO A 2 48.48 -12.24 39.13
N LEU A 3 48.37 -13.21 40.05
CA LEU A 3 47.65 -14.47 39.84
C LEU A 3 46.13 -14.36 40.05
N PHE A 4 45.65 -13.22 40.56
CA PHE A 4 44.24 -12.97 40.86
C PHE A 4 43.85 -11.56 40.42
N SER A 5 42.92 -11.47 39.49
CA SER A 5 42.44 -10.22 38.89
C SER A 5 41.07 -9.76 39.43
N GLY A 6 40.63 -10.27 40.59
CA GLY A 6 39.38 -9.83 41.21
C GLY A 6 38.12 -10.19 40.42
N PHE A 7 38.11 -11.34 39.74
CA PHE A 7 37.01 -11.83 38.89
C PHE A 7 36.74 -11.02 37.61
N LEU A 8 37.66 -10.15 37.19
CA LEU A 8 37.53 -9.33 35.97
C LEU A 8 37.11 -10.14 34.73
N THR A 9 37.74 -11.31 34.53
CA THR A 9 37.41 -12.21 33.42
C THR A 9 35.98 -12.76 33.52
N THR A 10 35.50 -13.07 34.73
CA THR A 10 34.13 -13.54 34.95
C THR A 10 33.11 -12.45 34.61
N TYR A 11 33.35 -11.20 35.02
CA TYR A 11 32.49 -10.07 34.67
C TYR A 11 32.49 -9.78 33.17
N GLN A 12 33.65 -9.86 32.52
CA GLN A 12 33.75 -9.73 31.07
C GLN A 12 32.92 -10.80 30.35
N VAL A 13 33.00 -12.06 30.78
CA VAL A 13 32.17 -13.15 30.20
C VAL A 13 30.68 -12.86 30.39
N GLN A 14 30.26 -12.44 31.59
CA GLN A 14 28.85 -12.08 31.85
C GLN A 14 28.37 -10.90 30.97
N GLU A 15 29.23 -9.90 30.75
CA GLU A 15 28.93 -8.77 29.86
C GLU A 15 28.76 -9.24 28.40
N TYR A 16 29.66 -10.11 27.91
CA TYR A 16 29.54 -10.68 26.57
C TYR A 16 28.29 -11.55 26.42
N GLU A 17 27.93 -12.35 27.43
CA GLU A 17 26.69 -13.14 27.42
C GLU A 17 25.44 -12.24 27.39
N ALA A 18 25.43 -11.15 28.16
CA ALA A 18 24.35 -10.17 28.13
C ALA A 18 24.24 -9.48 26.76
N ASN A 19 25.36 -9.07 26.18
CA ASN A 19 25.41 -8.49 24.85
C ASN A 19 24.93 -9.47 23.77
N LEU A 20 25.28 -10.75 23.87
CA LEU A 20 24.80 -11.78 22.95
C LEU A 20 23.28 -11.96 23.05
N LYS A 21 22.72 -11.95 24.27
CA LYS A 21 21.26 -12.01 24.46
C LYS A 21 20.55 -10.80 23.84
N VAL A 22 21.10 -9.60 24.01
CA VAL A 22 20.56 -8.38 23.37
C VAL A 22 20.64 -8.49 21.85
N LEU A 23 21.76 -8.97 21.30
CA LEU A 23 21.92 -9.13 19.86
C LEU A 23 20.90 -10.13 19.28
N ASN A 24 20.71 -11.28 19.93
CA ASN A 24 19.71 -12.27 19.51
C ASN A 24 18.29 -11.72 19.58
N ALA A 25 17.96 -10.93 20.61
CA ALA A 25 16.65 -10.27 20.71
C ALA A 25 16.45 -9.24 19.59
N ASN A 26 17.48 -8.47 19.26
CA ASN A 26 17.44 -7.50 18.15
C ASN A 26 17.30 -8.19 16.80
N GLU A 27 17.97 -9.32 16.59
CA GLU A 27 17.83 -10.14 15.38
C GLU A 27 16.38 -10.63 15.21
N GLU A 28 15.79 -11.17 16.28
CA GLU A 28 14.40 -11.63 16.27
C GLU A 28 13.41 -10.48 16.01
N LEU A 29 13.61 -9.32 16.64
CA LEU A 29 12.81 -8.12 16.39
C LEU A 29 12.91 -7.67 14.91
N LEU A 30 14.12 -7.67 14.35
CA LEU A 30 14.33 -7.31 12.94
C LEU A 30 13.61 -8.29 12.02
N ARG A 31 13.68 -9.59 12.30
CA ARG A 31 12.98 -10.64 11.54
C ARG A 31 11.47 -10.44 11.57
N GLN A 32 10.91 -10.16 12.75
CA GLN A 32 9.47 -9.90 12.90
C GLN A 32 9.05 -8.63 12.15
N SER A 33 9.86 -7.56 12.21
CA SER A 33 9.60 -6.33 11.48
C SER A 33 9.55 -6.57 9.97
N ILE A 34 10.53 -7.31 9.42
CA ILE A 34 10.56 -7.63 7.98
C ILE A 34 9.32 -8.44 7.57
N LEU A 35 8.92 -9.43 8.38
CA LEU A 35 7.72 -10.22 8.10
C LEU A 35 6.46 -9.36 8.10
N LEU A 36 6.33 -8.45 9.07
CA LEU A 36 5.21 -7.51 9.15
C LEU A 36 5.18 -6.57 7.94
N ASP A 37 6.33 -6.02 7.55
CA ASP A 37 6.45 -5.12 6.40
C ASP A 37 6.03 -5.80 5.09
N ILE A 38 6.46 -7.05 4.88
CA ILE A 38 6.06 -7.86 3.71
C ILE A 38 4.55 -8.13 3.73
N GLN A 39 3.99 -8.51 4.88
CA GLN A 39 2.55 -8.76 4.99
C GLN A 39 1.74 -7.50 4.70
N GLN A 40 2.15 -6.34 5.26
CA GLN A 40 1.47 -5.08 5.01
C GLN A 40 1.57 -4.67 3.53
N ALA A 41 2.74 -4.82 2.91
CA ALA A 41 2.92 -4.52 1.49
C ALA A 41 2.04 -5.40 0.60
N TYR A 42 1.92 -6.70 0.93
CA TYR A 42 1.04 -7.62 0.22
C TYR A 42 -0.44 -7.25 0.35
N LEU A 43 -0.91 -6.94 1.56
CA LEU A 43 -2.29 -6.52 1.78
C LEU A 43 -2.61 -5.22 1.04
N ASN A 44 -1.69 -4.24 1.05
CA ASN A 44 -1.84 -2.99 0.33
C ASN A 44 -1.91 -3.20 -1.20
N LEU A 45 -1.10 -4.12 -1.74
CA LEU A 45 -1.14 -4.47 -3.17
C LEU A 45 -2.50 -5.05 -3.56
N ARG A 46 -3.00 -5.99 -2.74
CA ARG A 46 -4.31 -6.62 -2.98
C ARG A 46 -5.45 -5.61 -2.86
N GLU A 47 -5.43 -4.73 -1.87
CA GLU A 47 -6.41 -3.65 -1.74
C GLU A 47 -6.40 -2.73 -2.97
N ALA A 48 -5.21 -2.36 -3.45
CA ALA A 48 -5.08 -1.52 -4.64
C ALA A 48 -5.62 -2.21 -5.91
N GLU A 49 -5.44 -3.53 -6.04
CA GLU A 49 -6.01 -4.33 -7.12
C GLU A 49 -7.55 -4.33 -7.08
N GLU A 50 -8.15 -4.58 -5.91
CA GLU A 50 -9.60 -4.51 -5.73
C GLU A 50 -10.14 -3.11 -6.02
N ARG A 51 -9.40 -2.06 -5.65
CA ARG A 51 -9.76 -0.67 -5.93
C ARG A 51 -9.77 -0.34 -7.43
N ILE A 52 -8.88 -0.94 -8.23
CA ILE A 52 -8.91 -0.82 -9.69
C ILE A 52 -10.24 -1.36 -10.24
N SER A 53 -10.64 -2.56 -9.82
CA SER A 53 -11.90 -3.19 -10.26
C SER A 53 -13.12 -2.34 -9.90
N ASN A 54 -13.17 -1.84 -8.66
CA ASN A 54 -14.26 -1.00 -8.19
C ASN A 54 -14.35 0.32 -8.96
N THR A 55 -13.22 1.01 -9.14
CA THR A 55 -13.19 2.28 -9.87
C THR A 55 -13.48 2.11 -11.36
N GLN A 56 -13.11 0.97 -11.96
CA GLN A 56 -13.50 0.63 -13.33
C GLN A 56 -15.01 0.50 -13.48
N LEU A 57 -15.68 -0.14 -12.51
CA LEU A 57 -17.14 -0.25 -12.50
C LEU A 57 -17.80 1.13 -12.36
N THR A 58 -17.26 2.00 -11.49
CA THR A 58 -17.75 3.37 -11.34
C THR A 58 -17.62 4.17 -12.64
N VAL A 59 -16.51 4.02 -13.38
CA VAL A 59 -16.35 4.64 -14.71
C VAL A 59 -17.42 4.16 -15.68
N LYS A 60 -17.70 2.85 -15.70
CA LYS A 60 -18.72 2.27 -16.56
C LYS A 60 -20.12 2.83 -16.22
N GLN A 61 -20.48 2.88 -14.94
CA GLN A 61 -21.76 3.43 -14.51
C GLN A 61 -21.90 4.92 -14.85
N ALA A 62 -20.84 5.71 -14.67
CA ALA A 62 -20.85 7.13 -15.00
C ALA A 62 -20.97 7.35 -16.52
N GLN A 63 -20.36 6.49 -17.34
CA GLN A 63 -20.53 6.49 -18.81
C GLN A 63 -21.97 6.18 -19.20
N GLU A 64 -22.56 5.12 -18.66
CA GLU A 64 -23.94 4.74 -18.96
C GLU A 64 -24.93 5.85 -18.59
N ASN A 65 -24.70 6.54 -17.46
CA ASN A 65 -25.48 7.70 -17.07
C ASN A 65 -25.30 8.88 -18.03
N LEU A 66 -24.07 9.18 -18.45
CA LEU A 66 -23.80 10.21 -19.44
C LEU A 66 -24.51 9.92 -20.77
N ASP A 67 -24.49 8.67 -21.23
CA ASP A 67 -25.18 8.25 -22.46
C ASP A 67 -26.71 8.41 -22.35
N LEU A 68 -27.28 8.03 -21.20
CA LEU A 68 -28.71 8.19 -20.91
C LEU A 68 -29.12 9.67 -20.94
N VAL A 69 -28.37 10.53 -20.26
CA VAL A 69 -28.68 11.97 -20.17
C VAL A 69 -28.51 12.65 -21.53
N ASN A 70 -27.48 12.29 -22.29
CA ASN A 70 -27.32 12.74 -23.67
C ASN A 70 -28.52 12.33 -24.55
N GLY A 71 -28.97 11.08 -24.45
CA GLY A 71 -30.16 10.61 -25.17
C GLY A 71 -31.42 11.41 -24.83
N ARG A 72 -31.65 11.70 -23.55
CA ARG A 72 -32.78 12.55 -23.10
C ARG A 72 -32.67 13.98 -23.62
N TYR A 73 -31.48 14.56 -23.61
CA TYR A 73 -31.22 15.89 -24.15
C TYR A 73 -31.51 15.94 -25.66
N MET A 74 -31.03 14.95 -26.43
CA MET A 74 -31.28 14.85 -27.88
C MET A 74 -32.77 14.66 -28.20
N ALA A 75 -33.52 13.97 -27.33
CA ALA A 75 -34.96 13.82 -27.44
C ALA A 75 -35.76 15.07 -26.99
N GLY A 76 -35.09 16.15 -26.57
CA GLY A 76 -35.72 17.40 -26.15
C GLY A 76 -36.37 17.37 -24.77
N ILE A 77 -36.13 16.31 -23.97
CA ILE A 77 -36.72 16.10 -22.64
C ILE A 77 -35.67 16.17 -21.50
N GLY A 78 -34.44 16.55 -21.82
CA GLY A 78 -33.32 16.67 -20.89
C GLY A 78 -32.76 18.10 -20.85
N ASN A 79 -32.05 18.43 -19.77
CA ASN A 79 -31.46 19.75 -19.56
C ASN A 79 -29.94 19.72 -19.87
N PRO A 80 -29.38 20.70 -20.61
CA PRO A 80 -27.92 20.83 -20.82
C PRO A 80 -27.07 20.80 -19.55
N ILE A 81 -27.62 21.26 -18.43
CA ILE A 81 -26.94 21.23 -17.12
C ILE A 81 -26.74 19.78 -16.67
N GLU A 82 -27.75 18.92 -16.82
CA GLU A 82 -27.65 17.49 -16.47
C GLU A 82 -26.56 16.79 -17.30
N VAL A 83 -26.44 17.14 -18.59
CA VAL A 83 -25.38 16.61 -19.46
C VAL A 83 -24.00 17.02 -18.95
N THR A 84 -23.86 18.29 -18.57
CA THR A 84 -22.61 18.84 -18.03
C THR A 84 -22.23 18.16 -16.72
N ASP A 85 -23.18 17.97 -15.82
CA ASP A 85 -22.97 17.28 -14.53
C ASP A 85 -22.57 15.82 -14.74
N ALA A 86 -23.24 15.12 -15.66
CA ALA A 86 -22.90 13.74 -16.01
C ALA A 86 -21.49 13.64 -16.62
N GLN A 87 -21.09 14.60 -17.45
CA GLN A 87 -19.75 14.68 -18.04
C GLN A 87 -18.67 14.88 -16.96
N VAL A 88 -18.92 15.77 -16.00
CA VAL A 88 -18.03 16.00 -14.85
C VAL A 88 -17.92 14.73 -14.00
N SER A 89 -19.03 14.08 -13.71
CA SER A 89 -19.05 12.81 -12.96
C SER A 89 -18.23 11.72 -13.65
N TYR A 90 -18.40 11.54 -14.96
CA TYR A 90 -17.61 10.60 -15.75
C TYR A 90 -16.11 10.93 -15.75
N SER A 91 -15.75 12.20 -15.90
CA SER A 91 -14.36 12.65 -15.85
C SER A 91 -13.73 12.40 -14.47
N ASN A 92 -14.46 12.67 -13.39
CA ASN A 92 -14.02 12.39 -12.03
C ASN A 92 -13.82 10.89 -11.80
N ALA A 93 -14.76 10.05 -12.25
CA ALA A 93 -14.63 8.59 -12.16
C ALA A 93 -13.38 8.08 -12.89
N LYS A 94 -13.10 8.60 -14.10
CA LYS A 94 -11.88 8.25 -14.84
C LYS A 94 -10.61 8.67 -14.11
N THR A 95 -10.63 9.86 -13.50
CA THR A 95 -9.51 10.35 -12.70
C THR A 95 -9.26 9.43 -11.51
N SER A 96 -10.31 9.00 -10.79
CA SER A 96 -10.19 8.05 -9.69
C SER A 96 -9.67 6.67 -10.14
N TYR A 97 -10.08 6.18 -11.31
CA TYR A 97 -9.56 4.94 -11.89
C TYR A 97 -8.06 5.03 -12.21
N ASN A 98 -7.64 6.12 -12.83
CA ASN A 98 -6.22 6.35 -13.11
C ASN A 98 -5.39 6.45 -11.82
N GLN A 99 -5.92 7.09 -10.78
CA GLN A 99 -5.27 7.13 -9.48
C GLN A 99 -5.12 5.73 -8.88
N ALA A 100 -6.16 4.89 -8.96
CA ALA A 100 -6.10 3.51 -8.48
C ALA A 100 -5.03 2.69 -9.22
N LEU A 101 -4.90 2.85 -10.54
CA LEU A 101 -3.83 2.22 -11.32
C LEU A 101 -2.43 2.68 -10.87
N TYR A 102 -2.27 3.97 -10.60
CA TYR A 102 -1.01 4.52 -10.12
C TYR A 102 -0.66 3.99 -8.73
N ASP A 103 -1.62 3.96 -7.81
CA ASP A 103 -1.43 3.46 -6.46
C ASP A 103 -1.08 1.96 -6.45
N TYR A 104 -1.68 1.16 -7.34
CA TYR A 104 -1.30 -0.24 -7.54
C TYR A 104 0.15 -0.40 -8.00
N LYS A 105 0.63 0.47 -8.89
CA LYS A 105 2.04 0.43 -9.34
C LYS A 105 3.01 0.78 -8.21
N ILE A 106 2.64 1.73 -7.35
CA ILE A 106 3.42 2.04 -6.14
C ILE A 106 3.41 0.85 -5.18
N ALA A 107 2.27 0.23 -4.94
CA ALA A 107 2.16 -0.94 -4.07
C ALA A 107 2.99 -2.11 -4.61
N GLN A 108 2.99 -2.33 -5.93
CA GLN A 108 3.82 -3.33 -6.60
C GLN A 108 5.31 -3.06 -6.41
N ALA A 109 5.76 -1.81 -6.56
CA ALA A 109 7.15 -1.46 -6.27
C ALA A 109 7.50 -1.62 -4.78
N SER A 110 6.54 -1.38 -3.89
CA SER A 110 6.75 -1.43 -2.45
C SER A 110 6.95 -2.86 -1.95
N ILE A 111 6.19 -3.84 -2.47
CA ILE A 111 6.39 -5.25 -2.11
C ILE A 111 7.72 -5.79 -2.63
N VAL A 112 8.13 -5.43 -3.85
CA VAL A 112 9.43 -5.82 -4.42
C VAL A 112 10.57 -5.29 -3.55
N LYS A 113 10.49 -4.02 -3.14
CA LYS A 113 11.44 -3.41 -2.21
C LYS A 113 11.45 -4.10 -0.85
N ALA A 114 10.28 -4.46 -0.30
CA ALA A 114 10.18 -5.15 0.99
C ALA A 114 10.77 -6.58 0.93
N MET A 115 10.74 -7.22 -0.24
CA MET A 115 11.38 -8.52 -0.50
C MET A 115 12.90 -8.42 -0.72
N GLY A 116 13.46 -7.20 -0.76
CA GLY A 116 14.90 -6.98 -0.90
C GLY A 116 15.43 -7.04 -2.33
N GLU A 117 14.54 -7.07 -3.33
CA GLU A 117 14.95 -6.95 -4.74
C GLU A 117 15.17 -5.47 -5.09
N LYS A 118 16.30 -5.20 -5.78
CA LYS A 118 16.77 -3.85 -6.15
C LYS A 118 15.97 -3.23 -7.29
#